data_AF-A0A2V7XCM6-F1
#
_entry.id   AF-A0A2V7XCM6-F1
#
_cell.length_a   1.000
_cell.length_b   1.000
_cell.length_c   1.000
_cell.angle_alpha   90.00
_cell.angle_beta   90.00
_cell.angle_gamma   90.00
#
_symmetry.space_group_name_H-M   'P 1'
#
loop_
_entity.id
_entity.type
_entity.pdbx_description
1 polymer ?
#
loop_
_entity_poly.entity_id
_entity_poly.type
_entity_poly.pdbx_seq_one_letter_code
_entity_poly.pdbx_strand_id
1 'polypeptide(L)'
;MQPQRTDQIPEEPPARSQAGQRVRALRRTIFALVGPLIFAGISVAQVSPGEIGAIFAPLKSSNAPGAAVLVVYKGQVAFRQGYGVTDLRTRHPIAPDTNFRLASFTKQFTATCIMLLVHVGMMH
;
A
#
# COMPACT_ATOMS: atom_id res chain seq x y z
N MET A 1 62.74 -17.61 -45.28
CA MET A 1 61.64 -16.95 -44.55
C MET A 1 61.91 -17.13 -43.06
N GLN A 2 62.05 -16.02 -42.32
CA GLN A 2 62.31 -15.80 -40.88
C GLN A 2 61.53 -16.75 -39.92
N PRO A 3 61.83 -16.85 -38.59
CA PRO A 3 62.79 -16.10 -37.73
C PRO A 3 63.66 -16.98 -36.77
N GLN A 4 64.89 -16.59 -36.37
CA GLN A 4 65.30 -15.77 -35.18
C GLN A 4 64.74 -16.28 -33.83
N ARG A 5 65.54 -17.00 -33.01
CA ARG A 5 66.24 -16.53 -31.78
C ARG A 5 65.30 -15.77 -30.81
N THR A 6 65.17 -16.14 -29.54
CA THR A 6 66.20 -15.87 -28.53
C THR A 6 65.80 -16.53 -27.20
N ASP A 7 66.76 -17.25 -26.66
CA ASP A 7 67.19 -17.39 -25.27
C ASP A 7 66.22 -17.08 -24.11
N GLN A 8 66.24 -18.04 -23.20
CA GLN A 8 65.60 -18.10 -21.88
C GLN A 8 65.95 -16.89 -20.99
N ILE A 9 64.96 -16.42 -20.22
CA ILE A 9 65.16 -15.67 -18.99
C ILE A 9 64.65 -16.54 -17.81
N PRO A 10 65.33 -16.58 -16.65
CA PRO A 10 64.95 -17.45 -15.53
C PRO A 10 63.71 -16.90 -14.79
N GLU A 11 62.78 -17.80 -14.41
CA GLU A 11 61.59 -17.49 -13.62
C GLU A 11 61.91 -17.32 -12.11
N GLU A 12 61.70 -16.13 -11.56
CA GLU A 12 61.69 -15.85 -10.12
C GLU A 12 60.22 -15.82 -9.59
N PRO A 13 59.86 -16.57 -8.54
CA PRO A 13 58.48 -16.65 -8.04
C PRO A 13 58.10 -15.45 -7.12
N PRO A 14 56.79 -15.23 -6.87
CA PRO A 14 56.16 -13.92 -7.04
C PRO A 14 56.13 -13.04 -5.78
N ALA A 15 56.18 -11.72 -5.99
CA ALA A 15 55.84 -10.73 -4.97
C ALA A 15 54.31 -10.56 -4.87
N ARG A 16 53.73 -10.89 -3.70
CA ARG A 16 52.30 -10.70 -3.38
C ARG A 16 51.91 -9.21 -3.50
N SER A 17 51.17 -8.89 -4.55
CA SER A 17 50.58 -7.56 -4.77
C SER A 17 49.42 -7.31 -3.79
N GLN A 18 49.60 -6.33 -2.89
CA GLN A 18 48.60 -5.82 -1.96
C GLN A 18 47.48 -4.99 -2.66
N ALA A 19 47.41 -4.99 -4.00
CA ALA A 19 46.49 -4.13 -4.77
C ALA A 19 45.00 -4.55 -4.69
N GLY A 20 44.69 -5.79 -4.31
CA GLY A 20 43.33 -6.32 -4.29
C GLY A 20 42.42 -5.76 -3.19
N GLN A 21 42.97 -5.07 -2.18
CA GLN A 21 42.19 -4.58 -1.04
C GLN A 21 41.61 -3.16 -1.23
N ARG A 22 42.16 -2.34 -2.13
CA ARG A 22 41.70 -0.95 -2.33
C ARG A 22 40.49 -0.83 -3.26
N VAL A 23 40.31 -1.75 -4.20
CA VAL A 23 39.18 -1.72 -5.16
C VAL A 23 37.86 -2.19 -4.53
N ARG A 24 37.94 -3.03 -3.48
CA ARG A 24 36.78 -3.54 -2.73
C ARG A 24 36.18 -2.54 -1.76
N ALA A 25 36.97 -1.57 -1.29
CA ALA A 25 36.49 -0.55 -0.34
C ALA A 25 35.67 0.54 -1.05
N LEU A 26 36.02 0.91 -2.28
CA LEU A 26 35.38 2.03 -2.98
C LEU A 26 34.03 1.67 -3.63
N ARG A 27 33.78 0.39 -3.96
CA ARG A 27 32.48 -0.08 -4.47
C ARG A 27 31.39 -0.17 -3.39
N ARG A 28 31.74 -0.12 -2.10
CA ARG A 28 30.78 -0.19 -0.98
C ARG A 28 30.25 1.18 -0.56
N THR A 29 30.98 2.26 -0.83
CA THR A 29 30.65 3.60 -0.34
C THR A 29 29.64 4.34 -1.22
N ILE A 30 29.63 4.12 -2.53
CA ILE A 30 28.66 4.74 -3.46
C ILE A 30 27.23 4.24 -3.20
N PHE A 31 27.08 2.98 -2.79
CA PHE A 31 25.79 2.38 -2.45
C PHE A 31 25.22 2.86 -1.10
N ALA A 32 26.05 3.40 -0.21
CA ALA A 32 25.66 3.77 1.15
C ALA A 32 25.12 5.20 1.28
N LEU A 33 25.36 6.09 0.31
CA LEU A 33 24.96 7.50 0.37
C LEU A 33 23.84 7.88 -0.62
N VAL A 34 23.67 7.16 -1.73
CA VAL A 34 22.62 7.46 -2.73
C VAL A 34 21.32 6.69 -2.46
N GLY A 35 21.42 5.49 -1.88
CA GLY A 35 20.26 4.64 -1.55
C GLY A 35 19.25 5.23 -0.56
N PRO A 36 19.65 5.96 0.51
CA PRO A 36 18.70 6.50 1.47
C PRO A 36 17.95 7.74 0.95
N LEU A 37 18.50 8.45 -0.04
CA LEU A 37 17.99 9.75 -0.46
C LEU A 37 16.74 9.62 -1.36
N ILE A 38 16.55 8.49 -2.04
CA ILE A 38 15.38 8.23 -2.89
C ILE A 38 14.18 7.73 -2.07
N PHE A 39 14.38 7.15 -0.89
CA PHE A 39 13.29 6.61 -0.06
C PHE A 39 12.55 7.67 0.77
N ALA A 40 13.15 8.85 1.00
CA ALA A 40 12.60 9.88 1.88
C ALA A 40 11.52 10.79 1.23
N GLY A 41 11.25 10.63 -0.07
CA GLY A 41 10.53 11.66 -0.86
C GLY A 41 9.03 11.46 -1.09
N ILE A 42 8.44 10.29 -0.80
CA ILE A 42 7.01 10.06 -1.11
C ILE A 42 6.18 10.33 0.14
N SER A 43 5.88 11.61 0.35
CA SER A 43 4.81 12.00 1.28
C SER A 43 3.48 11.74 0.58
N VAL A 44 2.87 10.58 0.83
CA VAL A 44 1.49 10.33 0.40
C VAL A 44 0.61 11.27 1.20
N ALA A 45 -0.06 12.22 0.55
CA ALA A 45 -1.09 13.04 1.18
C ALA A 45 -2.07 12.11 1.91
N GLN A 46 -1.99 12.09 3.25
CA GLN A 46 -2.87 11.28 4.09
C GLN A 46 -4.18 12.05 4.24
N VAL A 47 -5.29 11.43 3.86
CA VAL A 47 -6.61 11.99 4.19
C VAL A 47 -6.73 11.98 5.71
N SER A 48 -6.89 13.14 6.34
CA SER A 48 -6.90 13.17 7.80
C SER A 48 -8.25 12.65 8.33
N PRO A 49 -8.25 11.70 9.28
CA PRO A 49 -9.49 11.21 9.90
C PRO A 49 -10.29 12.33 10.60
N GLY A 50 -9.61 13.38 11.05
CA GLY A 50 -10.23 14.53 11.71
C GLY A 50 -11.09 15.36 10.78
N GLU A 51 -10.63 15.65 9.56
CA GLU A 51 -11.40 16.38 8.55
C GLU A 51 -12.65 15.59 8.12
N ILE A 52 -12.50 14.28 7.87
CA ILE A 52 -13.65 13.42 7.57
C ILE A 52 -14.63 13.41 8.75
N GLY A 53 -14.12 13.25 9.97
CA GLY A 53 -14.94 13.23 11.18
C GLY A 53 -15.72 14.52 11.43
N ALA A 54 -15.22 15.66 10.95
CA ALA A 54 -15.90 16.95 11.05
C ALA A 54 -17.16 17.03 10.18
N ILE A 55 -17.15 16.41 9.00
CA ILE A 55 -18.32 16.33 8.09
C ILE A 55 -19.51 15.68 8.80
N PHE A 56 -19.24 14.65 9.61
CA PHE A 56 -20.26 13.88 10.33
C PHE A 56 -20.46 14.34 11.77
N ALA A 57 -19.87 15.47 12.19
CA ALA A 57 -20.03 16.00 13.54
C ALA A 57 -21.51 16.16 13.98
N PRO A 58 -22.46 16.56 13.11
CA PRO A 58 -23.88 16.63 13.48
C PRO A 58 -24.51 15.30 13.91
N LEU A 59 -23.94 14.16 13.49
CA LEU A 59 -24.47 12.82 13.82
C LEU A 59 -23.98 12.29 15.18
N LYS A 60 -23.09 13.00 15.89
CA LYS A 60 -22.46 12.53 17.15
C LYS A 60 -23.42 12.47 18.36
N SER A 61 -24.71 12.69 18.20
CA SER A 61 -25.68 12.70 19.30
C SER A 61 -25.99 11.28 19.81
N SER A 62 -25.84 11.03 21.11
CA SER A 62 -26.20 9.74 21.74
C SER A 62 -27.72 9.52 21.89
N ASN A 63 -28.54 10.49 21.48
CA ASN A 63 -30.00 10.47 21.62
C ASN A 63 -30.73 10.64 20.29
N ALA A 64 -30.01 10.58 19.16
CA ALA A 64 -30.58 10.69 17.83
C ALA A 64 -30.19 9.49 16.97
N PRO A 65 -31.00 9.15 15.94
CA PRO A 65 -30.56 8.23 14.91
C PRO A 65 -29.27 8.72 14.26
N GLY A 66 -28.51 7.81 13.69
CA GLY A 66 -27.26 8.16 13.00
C GLY A 66 -26.91 7.19 11.88
N ALA A 67 -25.61 7.05 11.64
CA ALA A 67 -25.08 6.30 10.52
C ALA A 67 -23.73 5.64 10.87
N ALA A 68 -23.43 4.55 10.17
CA ALA A 68 -22.07 4.03 10.07
C ALA A 68 -21.43 4.55 8.77
N VAL A 69 -20.18 5.02 8.86
CA VAL A 69 -19.45 5.64 7.75
C VAL A 69 -18.15 4.88 7.51
N LEU A 70 -17.90 4.54 6.25
CA LEU A 70 -16.66 3.94 5.75
C LEU A 70 -16.14 4.77 4.57
N VAL A 71 -14.86 5.14 4.61
CA VAL A 71 -14.15 5.76 3.48
C VAL A 71 -12.98 4.87 3.10
N VAL A 72 -12.98 4.43 1.84
CA VAL A 72 -11.89 3.65 1.23
C VAL A 72 -11.22 4.51 0.18
N TYR A 73 -9.90 4.70 0.29
CA TYR A 73 -9.11 5.46 -0.67
C TYR A 73 -7.91 4.62 -1.11
N LYS A 74 -7.74 4.44 -2.42
CA LYS A 74 -6.69 3.61 -3.02
C LYS A 74 -6.62 2.19 -2.42
N GLY A 75 -7.80 1.58 -2.22
CA GLY A 75 -7.92 0.23 -1.65
C GLY A 75 -7.67 0.12 -0.15
N GLN A 76 -7.34 1.22 0.54
CA GLN A 76 -7.10 1.24 1.97
C GLN A 76 -8.24 1.93 2.73
N VAL A 77 -8.55 1.44 3.92
CA VAL A 77 -9.54 2.08 4.80
C VAL A 77 -8.92 3.35 5.38
N ALA A 78 -9.40 4.50 4.92
CA ALA A 78 -8.96 5.81 5.40
C ALA A 78 -9.77 6.29 6.62
N PHE A 79 -11.01 5.83 6.75
CA PHE A 79 -11.91 6.22 7.85
C PHE A 79 -12.99 5.17 8.07
N ARG A 80 -13.30 4.86 9.33
CA ARG A 80 -14.37 3.93 9.70
C ARG A 80 -14.92 4.30 11.08
N GLN A 81 -16.16 4.76 11.16
CA GLN A 81 -16.75 5.24 12.42
C GLN A 81 -18.28 5.08 12.43
N GLY A 82 -18.84 4.80 13.61
CA GLY A 82 -20.28 4.84 13.86
C GLY A 82 -20.69 6.11 14.61
N TYR A 83 -21.92 6.58 14.32
CA TYR A 83 -22.52 7.79 14.87
C TYR A 83 -23.98 7.54 15.25
N GLY A 84 -24.44 8.13 16.35
CA GLY A 84 -25.82 8.01 16.80
C GLY A 84 -26.17 6.66 17.42
N VAL A 85 -27.46 6.38 17.51
CA VAL A 85 -28.01 5.13 18.08
C VAL A 85 -28.85 4.36 17.07
N THR A 86 -28.93 3.04 17.25
CA THR A 86 -29.72 2.12 16.40
C THR A 86 -31.21 2.18 16.72
N ASP A 87 -31.55 2.49 17.98
CA ASP A 87 -32.91 2.53 18.51
C ASP A 87 -32.99 3.61 19.61
N LEU A 88 -34.00 4.46 19.54
CA LEU A 88 -34.15 5.63 20.42
C LEU A 88 -34.53 5.28 21.86
N ARG A 89 -35.10 4.10 22.09
CA ARG A 89 -35.54 3.63 23.41
C ARG A 89 -34.39 2.99 24.16
N THR A 90 -33.68 2.07 23.51
CA THR A 90 -32.52 1.35 24.07
C THR A 90 -31.26 2.18 24.04
N ARG A 91 -31.18 3.17 23.14
CA ARG A 91 -30.00 4.01 22.89
C ARG A 91 -28.74 3.19 22.60
N HIS A 92 -28.89 2.01 22.02
CA HIS A 92 -27.75 1.19 21.64
C HIS A 92 -26.92 1.93 20.58
N PRO A 93 -25.60 2.13 20.79
CA PRO A 93 -24.78 2.91 19.87
C PRO A 93 -24.65 2.23 18.51
N ILE A 94 -24.53 3.02 17.44
CA ILE A 94 -24.14 2.51 16.13
C ILE A 94 -22.63 2.24 16.15
N ALA A 95 -22.24 0.98 15.97
CA ALA A 95 -20.88 0.55 15.67
C ALA A 95 -20.65 0.49 14.14
N PRO A 96 -19.39 0.54 13.64
CA PRO A 96 -19.12 0.50 12.20
C PRO A 96 -19.61 -0.75 11.45
N ASP A 97 -19.87 -1.83 12.16
CA ASP A 97 -20.38 -3.13 11.70
C ASP A 97 -21.87 -3.34 12.00
N THR A 98 -22.56 -2.29 12.46
CA THR A 98 -24.02 -2.31 12.64
C THR A 98 -24.72 -2.70 11.34
N ASN A 99 -25.67 -3.63 11.40
CA ASN A 99 -26.46 -4.04 10.25
C ASN A 99 -27.54 -3.00 9.92
N PHE A 100 -27.61 -2.59 8.65
CA PHE A 100 -28.64 -1.71 8.11
C PHE A 100 -29.40 -2.38 6.97
N ARG A 101 -30.69 -2.05 6.83
CA ARG A 101 -31.47 -2.45 5.65
C ARG A 101 -31.04 -1.61 4.44
N LEU A 102 -30.31 -2.24 3.51
CA LEU A 102 -29.69 -1.57 2.35
C LEU A 102 -30.67 -1.06 1.28
N ALA A 103 -31.94 -1.48 1.32
CA ALA A 103 -32.99 -1.08 0.39
C ALA A 103 -32.54 -1.18 -1.09
N SER A 104 -32.71 -0.13 -1.89
CA SER A 104 -32.40 -0.12 -3.32
C SER A 104 -30.93 -0.35 -3.66
N PHE A 105 -29.99 -0.24 -2.72
CA PHE A 105 -28.60 -0.59 -2.96
C PHE A 105 -28.44 -2.08 -3.34
N THR A 106 -29.37 -2.94 -2.88
CA THR A 106 -29.46 -4.36 -3.25
C THR A 106 -29.59 -4.58 -4.77
N LYS A 107 -30.13 -3.62 -5.53
CA LYS A 107 -30.34 -3.76 -6.99
C LYS A 107 -29.04 -3.96 -7.75
N GLN A 108 -27.93 -3.35 -7.31
CA GLN A 108 -26.64 -3.54 -7.94
C GLN A 108 -26.19 -5.01 -7.86
N PHE A 109 -26.38 -5.64 -6.70
CA PHE A 109 -26.08 -7.06 -6.51
C PHE A 109 -26.96 -7.94 -7.40
N THR A 110 -28.27 -7.68 -7.46
CA THR A 110 -29.17 -8.41 -8.36
C THR A 110 -28.75 -8.27 -9.83
N ALA A 111 -28.42 -7.06 -10.27
CA ALA A 111 -27.93 -6.80 -11.61
C ALA A 111 -26.60 -7.53 -11.88
N THR A 112 -25.66 -7.54 -10.93
CA THR A 112 -24.42 -8.32 -11.04
C THR A 112 -24.71 -9.81 -11.17
N CYS A 113 -25.61 -10.38 -10.37
CA CYS A 113 -25.99 -11.79 -10.50
C CYS A 113 -26.55 -12.09 -11.90
N ILE A 114 -27.42 -11.23 -12.43
CA ILE A 114 -27.95 -11.35 -13.80
C ILE A 114 -26.81 -11.30 -14.82
N MET A 115 -25.89 -10.33 -14.70
CA MET A 115 -24.75 -10.22 -15.61
C MET A 115 -23.81 -11.42 -15.54
N LEU A 116 -23.65 -12.06 -14.37
CA LEU A 116 -22.90 -13.29 -14.24
C LEU A 116 -23.59 -14.44 -14.99
N LEU A 117 -24.92 -14.55 -14.92
CA LEU A 117 -25.68 -15.54 -15.69
C LEU A 117 -25.54 -15.32 -17.21
N VAL A 118 -25.60 -14.06 -17.65
CA VAL A 118 -25.36 -13.70 -19.05
C VAL A 118 -23.94 -14.06 -19.48
N HIS A 119 -22.94 -13.74 -18.65
CA HIS A 119 -21.54 -14.01 -18.94
C HIS A 119 -21.25 -15.51 -19.13
N VAL A 120 -21.92 -16.38 -18.38
CA VAL A 120 -21.77 -17.84 -18.49
C VAL A 120 -22.78 -18.49 -19.45
N GLY A 121 -23.54 -17.69 -20.22
CA GLY A 121 -24.47 -18.18 -21.25
C GLY A 121 -25.75 -18.83 -20.71
N MET A 122 -26.07 -18.64 -19.43
CA MET A 122 -27.31 -19.15 -18.82
C MET A 122 -28.49 -18.18 -18.95
N MET A 123 -28.25 -16.96 -19.42
CA MET A 123 -29.25 -15.92 -19.65
C MET A 123 -28.83 -15.10 -20.88
N HIS A 124 -29.80 -14.55 -21.62
CA HIS A 124 -29.57 -13.75 -22.83
C HIS A 124 -30.25 -12.39 -22.74
#